data_AF-A0A1E7EXC3-F1
#
_entry.id   AF-A0A1E7EXC3-F1
#
_cell.length_a   1.000
_cell.length_b   1.000
_cell.length_c   1.000
_cell.angle_alpha   90.00
_cell.angle_beta   90.00
_cell.angle_gamma   90.00
#
_symmetry.space_group_name_H-M   'P 1'
#
loop_
_entity.id
_entity.type
_entity.pdbx_description
1 polymer ?
#
loop_
_entity_poly.entity_id
_entity_poly.type
_entity_poly.pdbx_seq_one_letter_code
_entity_poly.pdbx_strand_id
1 'polypeptide(L)'
;FMIYANSNCVPFREEAVGLLSEMGQVHCDGKCQGRTPPSGSRENLTKTKIGGFGHWWDNYKIYSKYRFCFVMEHADNNPGYITEKIMMAYAGGCIPIYYGDKKIFDIFNEKSFVFYNISDPQPALDLVNALERNSDLYEKMKKEPILVNGNTTIEQYFSFNDEVGSGALKKEMR
;
A
#
# COMPACT_ATOMS: atom_id res chain seq x y z
N PHE A 1 3.32 -7.87 11.92
CA PHE A 1 2.37 -6.74 11.82
C PHE A 1 2.13 -6.31 10.37
N MET A 2 3.19 -6.27 9.54
CA MET A 2 3.15 -5.85 8.14
C MET A 2 3.69 -6.92 7.19
N ILE A 3 3.20 -6.94 5.94
CA ILE A 3 3.75 -7.74 4.83
C ILE A 3 4.49 -6.86 3.82
N TYR A 4 5.65 -7.32 3.36
CA TYR A 4 6.45 -6.75 2.29
C TYR A 4 6.60 -7.76 1.14
N ALA A 5 5.79 -7.63 0.08
CA ALA A 5 5.64 -8.64 -0.95
C ALA A 5 6.27 -8.26 -2.32
N ASN A 6 7.56 -7.88 -2.34
CA ASN A 6 8.21 -7.35 -3.55
C ASN A 6 9.39 -8.21 -4.05
N SER A 7 9.55 -8.27 -5.38
CA SER A 7 10.67 -8.96 -6.04
C SER A 7 11.59 -8.07 -6.88
N ASN A 8 11.19 -6.82 -7.14
CA ASN A 8 12.08 -5.78 -7.66
C ASN A 8 12.54 -4.95 -6.47
N CYS A 9 13.84 -4.91 -6.16
CA CYS A 9 14.36 -4.23 -4.98
C CYS A 9 14.96 -2.89 -5.38
N VAL A 10 14.43 -1.81 -4.82
CA VAL A 10 14.94 -0.44 -5.06
C VAL A 10 15.30 0.21 -3.72
N PRO A 11 16.34 1.06 -3.67
CA PRO A 11 16.91 1.53 -2.40
C PRO A 11 15.88 2.11 -1.43
N PHE A 12 15.01 3.01 -1.90
CA PHE A 12 14.04 3.69 -1.03
C PHE A 12 12.98 2.75 -0.45
N ARG A 13 12.62 1.65 -1.13
CA ARG A 13 11.71 0.63 -0.56
C ARG A 13 12.41 -0.21 0.50
N GLU A 14 13.66 -0.61 0.24
CA GLU A 14 14.42 -1.38 1.22
C GLU A 14 14.66 -0.59 2.50
N GLU A 15 14.96 0.71 2.37
CA GLU A 15 15.14 1.64 3.50
C GLU A 15 13.84 1.84 4.27
N ALA A 16 12.73 2.13 3.59
CA ALA A 16 11.42 2.29 4.24
C ALA A 16 11.00 1.04 5.03
N VAL A 17 11.21 -0.15 4.46
CA VAL A 17 10.95 -1.43 5.16
C VAL A 17 11.87 -1.59 6.38
N GLY A 18 13.12 -1.16 6.29
CA GLY A 18 14.05 -1.14 7.42
C GLY A 18 13.54 -0.31 8.58
N LEU A 19 13.15 0.94 8.31
CA LEU A 19 12.60 1.86 9.32
C LEU A 19 11.29 1.32 9.92
N LEU A 20 10.37 0.82 9.09
CA LEU A 20 9.11 0.24 9.56
C LEU A 20 9.32 -1.04 10.38
N SER A 21 10.39 -1.80 10.13
CA SER A 21 10.69 -3.01 10.90
C SER A 21 11.11 -2.73 12.35
N GLU A 22 11.49 -1.50 12.68
CA GLU A 22 11.76 -1.11 14.07
C GLU A 22 10.49 -1.13 14.95
N MET A 23 9.30 -1.04 14.33
CA MET A 23 8.01 -1.04 15.03
C MET A 23 7.48 -2.45 15.31
N GLY A 24 7.98 -3.47 14.60
CA GLY A 24 7.58 -4.86 14.81
C GLY A 24 7.92 -5.77 13.64
N GLN A 25 7.48 -7.04 13.73
CA GLN A 25 7.80 -8.04 12.71
C GLN A 25 7.21 -7.73 11.33
N VAL A 26 8.10 -7.65 10.33
CA VAL A 26 7.77 -7.57 8.91
C VAL A 26 8.02 -8.93 8.27
N HIS A 27 7.00 -9.44 7.58
CA HIS A 27 7.13 -10.63 6.77
C HIS A 27 7.52 -10.24 5.34
N CYS A 28 8.67 -10.72 4.86
CA CYS A 28 9.16 -10.45 3.51
C CYS A 28 8.83 -11.64 2.60
N ASP A 29 7.93 -11.45 1.65
CA ASP A 29 7.49 -12.47 0.69
C ASP A 29 7.90 -12.08 -0.75
N GLY A 30 9.03 -12.60 -1.22
CA GLY A 30 9.61 -12.20 -2.49
C GLY A 30 11.13 -12.25 -2.48
N LYS A 31 11.76 -11.60 -3.45
CA LYS A 31 13.24 -11.49 -3.51
C LYS A 31 13.79 -10.45 -2.53
N CYS A 32 13.00 -9.42 -2.23
CA CYS A 32 13.42 -8.28 -1.42
C CYS A 32 13.21 -8.55 0.08
N GLN A 33 14.09 -8.01 0.92
CA GLN A 33 14.15 -8.38 2.34
C GLN A 33 14.35 -7.20 3.29
N GLY A 34 14.27 -5.96 2.79
CA GLY A 34 14.52 -4.76 3.58
C GLY A 34 16.00 -4.56 3.90
N ARG A 35 16.37 -3.30 4.11
CA ARG A 35 17.70 -2.89 4.59
C ARG A 35 17.52 -2.06 5.83
N THR A 36 18.11 -2.51 6.93
CA THR A 36 18.13 -1.74 8.17
C THR A 36 19.16 -0.61 8.07
N PRO A 37 18.97 0.51 8.80
CA PRO A 37 20.01 1.50 9.01
C PRO A 37 21.29 0.86 9.58
N PRO A 38 22.47 1.50 9.47
CA PRO A 38 23.73 0.94 9.99
C PRO A 38 23.69 0.55 11.48
N SER A 39 22.86 1.21 12.29
CA SER A 39 22.64 0.91 13.71
C SER A 39 21.39 0.06 13.99
N GLY A 40 20.63 -0.31 12.96
CA GLY A 40 19.35 -1.00 13.08
C GLY A 40 19.46 -2.52 13.11
N SER A 41 18.59 -3.18 13.88
CA SER A 41 18.52 -4.65 14.00
C SER A 41 17.68 -5.27 12.88
N ARG A 42 18.13 -6.42 12.35
CA ARG A 42 17.37 -7.22 11.35
C ARG A 42 16.42 -8.24 11.99
N GLU A 43 16.33 -8.31 13.32
CA GLU A 43 15.55 -9.35 14.02
C GLU A 43 14.07 -9.35 13.64
N ASN A 44 13.52 -8.18 13.30
CA ASN A 44 12.12 -8.04 12.89
C ASN A 44 11.87 -8.33 11.41
N LEU A 45 12.91 -8.56 10.60
CA LEU A 45 12.78 -8.88 9.17
C LEU A 45 12.77 -10.40 8.99
N THR A 46 11.58 -10.98 8.83
CA THR A 46 11.42 -12.43 8.67
C THR A 46 11.13 -12.75 7.22
N LYS A 47 12.06 -13.46 6.56
CA LYS A 47 11.80 -14.03 5.24
C LYS A 47 10.73 -15.10 5.36
N THR A 48 9.76 -15.05 4.47
CA THR A 48 8.67 -16.01 4.46
C THR A 48 8.32 -16.42 3.04
N LYS A 49 7.53 -17.50 2.92
CA LYS A 49 6.95 -17.96 1.65
C LYS A 49 5.46 -18.20 1.88
N ILE A 50 4.73 -17.15 2.28
CA ILE A 50 3.33 -17.29 2.69
C ILE A 50 2.41 -17.39 1.48
N GLY A 51 2.81 -16.91 0.31
CA GLY A 51 2.07 -17.21 -0.90
C GLY A 51 2.90 -17.24 -2.18
N GLY A 52 3.24 -18.46 -2.57
CA GLY A 52 3.38 -18.83 -3.97
C GLY A 52 2.02 -19.14 -4.59
N PHE A 53 1.09 -18.17 -4.62
CA PHE A 53 -0.19 -18.34 -5.34
C PHE A 53 -0.03 -18.29 -6.86
N GLY A 54 1.20 -18.27 -7.38
CA GLY A 54 1.53 -18.22 -8.80
C GLY A 54 1.38 -16.83 -9.42
N HIS A 55 0.41 -16.04 -8.95
CA HIS A 55 0.05 -14.76 -9.58
C HIS A 55 -0.24 -13.63 -8.59
N TRP A 56 0.06 -12.39 -9.00
CA TRP A 56 -0.05 -11.19 -8.17
C TRP A 56 -1.48 -10.87 -7.73
N TRP A 57 -2.49 -11.27 -8.51
CA TRP A 57 -3.91 -11.01 -8.21
C TRP A 57 -4.43 -11.81 -7.02
N ASP A 58 -3.67 -12.80 -6.54
CA ASP A 58 -4.02 -13.57 -5.35
C ASP A 58 -3.37 -13.02 -4.06
N ASN A 59 -2.54 -11.97 -4.18
CA ASN A 59 -1.83 -11.41 -3.02
C ASN A 59 -2.78 -10.91 -1.93
N TYR A 60 -3.98 -10.45 -2.27
CA TYR A 60 -4.99 -10.00 -1.30
C TYR A 60 -5.31 -11.09 -0.25
N LYS A 61 -5.22 -12.38 -0.62
CA LYS A 61 -5.45 -13.51 0.30
C LYS A 61 -4.43 -13.54 1.41
N ILE A 62 -3.16 -13.27 1.11
CA ILE A 62 -2.08 -13.19 2.10
C ILE A 62 -2.25 -11.93 2.95
N TYR A 63 -2.59 -10.82 2.29
CA TYR A 63 -2.70 -9.50 2.90
C TYR A 63 -3.74 -9.47 4.03
N SER A 64 -4.79 -10.28 3.94
CA SER A 64 -5.79 -10.49 5.00
C SER A 64 -5.26 -10.92 6.37
N LYS A 65 -4.01 -11.38 6.45
CA LYS A 65 -3.36 -11.78 7.71
C LYS A 65 -2.61 -10.64 8.39
N TYR A 66 -2.59 -9.44 7.81
CA TYR A 66 -1.78 -8.33 8.25
C TYR A 66 -2.62 -7.09 8.52
N ARG A 67 -2.13 -6.25 9.43
CA ARG A 67 -2.74 -4.94 9.68
C ARG A 67 -2.37 -3.94 8.58
N PHE A 68 -1.12 -4.01 8.14
CA PHE A 68 -0.55 -3.11 7.15
C PHE A 68 0.04 -3.89 5.98
N CYS A 69 -0.08 -3.30 4.80
CA CYS A 69 0.51 -3.84 3.58
C CYS A 69 1.44 -2.79 2.96
N PHE A 70 2.70 -3.16 2.78
CA PHE A 70 3.69 -2.30 2.13
C PHE A 70 3.49 -2.35 0.61
N VAL A 71 3.02 -1.25 0.03
CA VAL A 71 2.58 -1.18 -1.37
C VAL A 71 3.15 0.03 -2.11
N MET A 72 4.34 0.48 -1.73
CA MET A 72 5.08 1.52 -2.45
C MET A 72 5.40 1.08 -3.88
N GLU A 73 5.26 2.00 -4.82
CA GLU A 73 5.69 1.85 -6.20
C GLU A 73 7.20 1.77 -6.31
N HIS A 74 7.67 1.21 -7.43
CA HIS A 74 9.10 0.99 -7.64
C HIS A 74 9.81 2.13 -8.36
N ALA A 75 9.06 3.02 -9.01
CA ALA A 75 9.57 4.17 -9.74
C ALA A 75 9.18 5.45 -8.99
N ASP A 76 10.18 6.29 -8.72
CA ASP A 76 9.99 7.66 -8.26
C ASP A 76 9.83 8.61 -9.46
N ASN A 77 9.09 9.71 -9.28
CA ASN A 77 8.87 10.76 -10.27
C ASN A 77 8.33 10.27 -11.62
N ASN A 78 7.39 9.31 -11.60
CA ASN A 78 6.71 8.83 -12.80
C ASN A 78 5.22 9.25 -12.80
N PRO A 79 4.87 10.35 -13.49
CA PRO A 79 3.52 10.91 -13.47
C PRO A 79 2.43 9.90 -13.83
N GLY A 80 1.43 9.74 -12.95
CA GLY A 80 0.33 8.80 -13.13
C GLY A 80 0.70 7.32 -12.94
N TYR A 81 1.91 7.00 -12.50
CA TYR A 81 2.30 5.63 -12.19
C TYR A 81 1.68 5.16 -10.87
N ILE A 82 0.46 4.66 -10.96
CA ILE A 82 -0.32 4.04 -9.88
C ILE A 82 -0.72 2.66 -10.36
N THR A 83 -0.41 1.63 -9.58
CA THR A 83 -0.62 0.23 -10.01
C THR A 83 -1.62 -0.51 -9.14
N GLU A 84 -1.79 -1.80 -9.41
CA GLU A 84 -2.69 -2.71 -8.67
C GLU A 84 -2.41 -2.79 -7.16
N LYS A 85 -1.20 -2.42 -6.71
CA LYS A 85 -0.70 -2.76 -5.37
C LYS A 85 -1.60 -2.22 -4.26
N ILE A 86 -2.00 -0.94 -4.35
CA ILE A 86 -2.89 -0.33 -3.36
C ILE A 86 -4.27 -1.00 -3.33
N MET A 87 -4.80 -1.38 -4.50
CA MET A 87 -6.06 -2.11 -4.60
C MET A 87 -5.97 -3.51 -3.98
N MET A 88 -4.84 -4.21 -4.17
CA MET A 88 -4.61 -5.51 -3.53
C MET A 88 -4.59 -5.39 -1.99
N ALA A 89 -3.98 -4.32 -1.44
CA ALA A 89 -4.02 -4.05 0.00
C ALA A 89 -5.46 -3.85 0.51
N TYR A 90 -6.26 -3.03 -0.16
CA TYR A 90 -7.67 -2.84 0.19
C TYR A 90 -8.48 -4.13 0.07
N ALA A 91 -8.30 -4.90 -1.01
CA ALA A 91 -8.96 -6.19 -1.20
C ALA A 91 -8.58 -7.21 -0.09
N GLY A 92 -7.37 -7.07 0.47
CA GLY A 92 -6.91 -7.84 1.62
C GLY A 92 -7.39 -7.29 2.97
N GLY A 93 -8.08 -6.14 3.03
CA GLY A 93 -8.47 -5.51 4.29
C GLY A 93 -7.31 -4.94 5.12
N CYS A 94 -6.14 -4.78 4.50
CA CYS A 94 -4.97 -4.10 5.04
C CYS A 94 -5.14 -2.58 4.94
N ILE A 95 -4.57 -1.83 5.89
CA ILE A 95 -4.25 -0.41 5.65
C ILE A 95 -3.03 -0.33 4.73
N PRO A 96 -3.11 0.31 3.55
CA PRO A 96 -1.97 0.44 2.66
C PRO A 96 -0.93 1.43 3.20
N ILE A 97 0.35 1.09 3.12
CA ILE A 97 1.46 2.05 3.21
C ILE A 97 1.97 2.27 1.79
N TYR A 98 1.58 3.40 1.20
CA TYR A 98 1.74 3.69 -0.22
C TYR A 98 2.72 4.84 -0.44
N TYR A 99 3.48 4.74 -1.53
CA TYR A 99 4.26 5.83 -2.11
C TYR A 99 4.26 5.67 -3.63
N GLY A 100 4.26 6.79 -4.33
CA GLY A 100 4.23 6.85 -5.79
C GLY A 100 3.74 8.22 -6.22
N ASP A 101 3.06 8.28 -7.36
CA ASP A 101 2.55 9.53 -7.89
C ASP A 101 1.46 10.16 -7.00
N LYS A 102 1.44 11.50 -6.92
CA LYS A 102 0.47 12.26 -6.10
C LYS A 102 -0.95 12.28 -6.66
N LYS A 103 -1.18 11.89 -7.93
CA LYS A 103 -2.55 11.68 -8.45
C LYS A 103 -3.28 10.55 -7.73
N ILE A 104 -2.60 9.79 -6.86
CA ILE A 104 -3.25 8.83 -5.96
C ILE A 104 -4.37 9.48 -5.15
N PHE A 105 -4.23 10.77 -4.80
CA PHE A 105 -5.21 11.53 -4.02
C PHE A 105 -6.47 11.89 -4.83
N ASP A 106 -6.42 11.82 -6.16
CA ASP A 106 -7.59 12.02 -7.02
C ASP A 106 -8.48 10.76 -7.06
N ILE A 107 -7.92 9.60 -6.67
CA ILE A 107 -8.57 8.29 -6.75
C ILE A 107 -8.93 7.80 -5.34
N PHE A 108 -7.97 7.82 -4.42
CA PHE A 108 -8.12 7.25 -3.08
C PHE A 108 -8.18 8.33 -2.02
N ASN A 109 -9.06 8.14 -1.05
CA ASN A 109 -9.19 9.01 0.11
C ASN A 109 -7.91 8.97 0.95
N GLU A 110 -7.24 10.11 1.12
CA GLU A 110 -6.01 10.24 1.91
C GLU A 110 -6.14 9.73 3.36
N LYS A 111 -7.37 9.65 3.89
CA LYS A 111 -7.64 9.14 5.24
C LYS A 111 -7.71 7.62 5.32
N SER A 112 -7.74 6.93 4.18
CA SER A 112 -7.88 5.46 4.12
C SER A 112 -6.56 4.70 3.95
N PHE A 113 -5.44 5.42 3.77
CA PHE A 113 -4.10 4.84 3.66
C PHE A 113 -3.05 5.75 4.28
N VAL A 114 -1.84 5.21 4.47
CA VAL A 114 -0.68 5.99 4.90
C VAL A 114 0.14 6.36 3.67
N PHE A 115 0.24 7.65 3.35
CA PHE A 115 1.15 8.15 2.32
C PHE A 115 2.57 8.29 2.89
N TYR A 116 3.52 7.55 2.34
CA TYR A 116 4.92 7.53 2.75
C TYR A 116 5.75 8.45 1.85
N ASN A 117 6.13 9.63 2.30
CA ASN A 117 7.02 10.50 1.52
C ASN A 117 8.49 10.08 1.73
N ILE A 118 9.17 9.62 0.67
CA ILE A 118 10.56 9.17 0.80
C ILE A 118 11.54 10.28 1.19
N SER A 119 11.22 11.55 0.90
CA SER A 119 12.05 12.71 1.27
C SER A 119 11.76 13.22 2.68
N ASP A 120 10.62 12.83 3.25
CA ASP A 120 10.21 13.20 4.61
C ASP A 120 9.36 12.06 5.20
N PRO A 121 10.00 10.95 5.63
CA PRO A 121 9.28 9.74 6.02
C PRO A 121 8.64 9.83 7.42
N GLN A 122 9.09 10.78 8.26
CA GLN A 122 8.72 10.83 9.67
C GLN A 122 7.20 10.88 9.92
N PRO A 123 6.39 11.68 9.20
CA PRO A 123 4.94 11.71 9.39
C PRO A 123 4.27 10.35 9.14
N ALA A 124 4.75 9.60 8.15
CA ALA A 124 4.23 8.26 7.85
C ALA A 124 4.63 7.25 8.94
N LEU A 125 5.88 7.32 9.41
CA LEU A 125 6.37 6.46 10.50
C LEU A 125 5.59 6.71 11.80
N ASP A 126 5.37 7.98 12.15
CA ASP A 126 4.59 8.36 13.33
C ASP A 126 3.14 7.87 13.24
N LEU A 127 2.52 8.02 12.06
CA LEU A 127 1.15 7.56 11.83
C LEU A 127 1.05 6.04 11.93
N VAL A 128 1.95 5.27 11.31
CA VAL A 128 1.95 3.80 11.41
C VAL A 128 2.13 3.37 12.86
N ASN A 129 3.07 3.98 13.59
CA ASN A 129 3.31 3.67 15.00
C ASN A 129 2.09 4.01 15.88
N ALA A 130 1.42 5.13 15.61
CA ALA A 130 0.19 5.50 16.31
C ALA A 130 -0.95 4.50 16.06
N LEU A 131 -1.15 4.09 14.80
CA LEU A 131 -2.16 3.11 14.40
C LEU A 131 -1.86 1.72 14.99
N GLU A 132 -0.60 1.30 15.02
CA GLU A 132 -0.19 0.02 15.60
C GLU A 132 -0.44 -0.04 17.12
N ARG A 133 -0.27 1.09 17.83
CA ARG A 133 -0.43 1.18 19.29
C ARG A 133 -1.86 1.49 19.73
N ASN A 134 -2.72 1.94 18.82
CA ASN A 134 -4.08 2.36 19.12
C ASN A 134 -5.08 1.72 18.15
N SER A 135 -5.74 0.67 18.64
CA SER A 135 -6.76 -0.08 17.89
C SER A 135 -7.94 0.78 17.46
N ASP A 136 -8.33 1.80 18.22
CA ASP A 136 -9.46 2.66 17.85
C ASP A 136 -9.11 3.56 16.67
N LEU A 137 -7.87 4.09 16.66
CA LEU A 137 -7.35 4.84 15.50
C LEU A 137 -7.22 3.95 14.27
N TYR A 138 -6.72 2.73 14.45
CA TYR A 138 -6.64 1.74 13.37
C TYR A 138 -8.02 1.44 12.78
N GLU A 139 -9.00 1.11 13.61
CA GLU A 139 -10.37 0.80 13.17
C GLU A 139 -11.07 2.02 12.56
N LYS A 140 -10.76 3.24 13.04
CA LYS A 140 -11.26 4.47 12.43
C LYS A 140 -10.74 4.63 11.00
N MET A 141 -9.42 4.54 10.78
CA MET A 141 -8.82 4.65 9.44
C MET A 141 -9.32 3.53 8.52
N LYS A 142 -9.43 2.30 9.02
CA LYS A 142 -9.92 1.15 8.25
C LYS A 142 -11.37 1.31 7.76
N LYS A 143 -12.19 2.11 8.46
CA LYS A 143 -13.59 2.40 8.09
C LYS A 143 -13.75 3.61 7.16
N GLU A 144 -12.69 4.35 6.90
CA GLU A 144 -12.74 5.47 5.96
C GLU A 144 -13.12 4.97 4.56
N PRO A 145 -13.96 5.71 3.81
CA PRO A 145 -14.24 5.38 2.42
C PRO A 145 -12.95 5.28 1.61
N ILE A 146 -12.82 4.25 0.77
CA ILE A 146 -11.60 4.02 -0.02
C ILE A 146 -11.43 5.07 -1.12
N LEU A 147 -12.52 5.39 -1.83
CA LEU A 147 -12.48 6.32 -2.96
C LEU A 147 -12.83 7.73 -2.50
N VAL A 148 -12.08 8.73 -2.98
CA VAL A 148 -12.22 10.12 -2.55
C VAL A 148 -13.63 10.68 -2.79
N ASN A 149 -14.23 10.36 -3.94
CA ASN A 149 -15.57 10.83 -4.34
C ASN A 149 -16.55 9.67 -4.60
N GLY A 150 -16.31 8.49 -4.00
CA GLY A 150 -17.20 7.33 -4.15
C GLY A 150 -17.48 6.96 -5.61
N ASN A 151 -18.75 6.91 -5.99
CA ASN A 151 -19.17 6.57 -7.35
C ASN A 151 -18.64 7.53 -8.43
N THR A 152 -18.48 8.81 -8.11
CA THR A 152 -17.92 9.77 -9.08
C THR A 152 -16.49 9.37 -9.48
N THR A 153 -15.68 8.88 -8.54
CA THR A 153 -14.36 8.34 -8.85
C THR A 153 -14.45 7.10 -9.75
N ILE A 154 -15.43 6.22 -9.52
CA ILE A 154 -15.68 5.04 -10.36
C ILE A 154 -16.00 5.45 -11.80
N GLU A 155 -16.90 6.41 -11.95
CA GLU A 155 -17.29 6.98 -13.24
C GLU A 155 -16.10 7.61 -13.95
N GLN A 156 -15.30 8.41 -13.26
CA GLN A 156 -14.18 9.14 -13.88
C GLN A 156 -12.99 8.26 -14.29
N TYR A 157 -12.66 7.22 -13.51
CA TYR A 157 -11.39 6.48 -13.69
C TYR A 157 -11.55 5.02 -14.11
N PHE A 158 -12.72 4.40 -13.89
CA PHE A 158 -12.88 2.94 -14.01
C PHE A 158 -14.03 2.49 -14.93
N SER A 159 -14.86 3.40 -15.43
CA SER A 159 -16.08 3.09 -16.20
C SER A 159 -15.86 2.89 -17.71
N PHE A 160 -14.83 2.10 -18.08
CA PHE A 160 -14.56 1.73 -19.47
C PHE A 160 -15.54 0.68 -20.03
N ASN A 161 -16.29 0.00 -19.15
CA ASN A 161 -17.36 -0.95 -19.48
C ASN A 161 -18.70 -0.40 -18.93
N ASP A 162 -19.80 -0.66 -19.62
CA ASP A 162 -21.16 -0.24 -19.24
C ASP A 162 -21.58 -0.80 -17.87
N GLU A 163 -20.99 -1.91 -17.43
CA GLU A 163 -21.22 -2.54 -16.12
C GLU A 163 -20.61 -1.77 -14.94
N VAL A 164 -19.61 -0.91 -15.18
CA VAL A 164 -18.90 -0.15 -14.14
C VAL A 164 -19.20 1.32 -14.34
N GLY A 165 -19.70 2.02 -13.31
CA GLY A 165 -19.97 3.47 -13.39
C GLY A 165 -20.84 3.87 -14.60
N SER A 166 -21.78 3.01 -15.00
CA SER A 166 -22.68 3.23 -16.15
C SER A 166 -21.98 3.52 -17.49
N GLY A 167 -20.72 3.11 -17.64
CA GLY A 167 -19.91 3.38 -18.83
C GLY A 167 -19.65 4.87 -19.09
N ALA A 168 -19.61 5.72 -18.05
CA ALA A 168 -19.48 7.17 -18.20
C ALA A 168 -18.23 7.59 -18.99
N LEU A 169 -17.04 7.14 -18.57
CA LEU A 169 -15.77 7.41 -19.23
C LEU A 169 -15.74 6.86 -20.65
N LYS A 170 -16.28 5.66 -20.88
CA LYS A 170 -16.43 5.09 -22.23
C LYS A 170 -17.22 6.02 -23.16
N LYS A 171 -18.24 6.71 -22.65
CA LYS A 171 -19.06 7.68 -23.41
C LYS A 171 -18.35 9.00 -23.65
N GLU A 172 -17.48 9.44 -22.73
CA GLU A 172 -16.68 10.68 -22.92
C GLU A 172 -15.56 10.52 -23.94
N MET A 173 -15.01 9.31 -24.07
CA MET A 173 -13.90 9.02 -24.99
C MET A 173 -14.33 8.79 -26.45
N ARG A 174 -15.64 8.72 -26.75
CA ARG A 174 -16.19 8.41 -28.08
C ARG A 174 -17.17 9.49 -28.53
#